data_AF-A0A5A9YWV1-F1
#
_entry.id   AF-A0A5A9YWV1-F1
#
_cell.length_a   1.000
_cell.length_b   1.000
_cell.length_c   1.000
_cell.angle_alpha   90.00
_cell.angle_beta   90.00
_cell.angle_gamma   90.00
#
_symmetry.space_group_name_H-M   'P 1'
#
loop_
_entity.id
_entity.type
_entity.pdbx_description
1 polymer ?
#
loop_
_entity_poly.entity_id
_entity_poly.type
_entity_poly.pdbx_seq_one_letter_code
_entity_poly.pdbx_strand_id
1 'polypeptide(L)'
;SIAGLPGVVAGFNGKLAWGMTMVLGDNQDLYLEQLRRQGNRLYYLADGKWQPTRERQETFFIKGQRPIREVIHETRHGPLLNSALGERKNILQPLPLKSGYGLAYRSIQQEADKTLDGFFDLSRAKTIEQAFDATREIRAMPLNI
;
A
#
# COMPACT_ATOMS: atom_id res chain seq x y z
N SER A 1 -3.08 21.45 -5.03
CA SER A 1 -2.11 20.79 -4.12
C SER A 1 -2.86 19.76 -3.27
N ILE A 2 -2.15 18.92 -2.53
CA ILE A 2 -2.73 17.95 -1.58
C ILE A 2 -2.36 18.42 -0.17
N ALA A 3 -3.28 18.26 0.79
CA ALA A 3 -3.03 18.64 2.18
C ALA A 3 -1.79 17.91 2.74
N GLY A 4 -0.87 18.66 3.36
CA GLY A 4 0.36 18.12 3.92
C GLY A 4 1.52 17.94 2.92
N LEU A 5 1.32 18.19 1.63
CA LEU A 5 2.39 18.13 0.62
C LEU A 5 2.82 19.54 0.18
N PRO A 6 4.11 19.93 0.34
CA PRO A 6 4.61 21.23 -0.09
C PRO A 6 4.88 21.26 -1.62
N GLY A 7 3.86 21.01 -2.44
CA GLY A 7 4.03 20.91 -3.90
C GLY A 7 2.75 21.13 -4.74
N VAL A 8 2.96 21.46 -6.02
CA VAL A 8 1.90 21.65 -7.02
C VAL A 8 1.73 20.37 -7.83
N VAL A 9 0.69 19.60 -7.51
CA VAL A 9 0.45 18.29 -8.13
C VAL A 9 -0.18 18.41 -9.53
N ALA A 10 -1.01 19.42 -9.75
CA ALA A 10 -1.49 19.84 -11.08
C ALA A 10 -1.45 21.37 -11.13
N GLY A 11 -0.95 21.94 -12.22
CA GLY A 11 -0.74 23.38 -12.31
C GLY A 11 0.14 23.81 -13.47
N PHE A 12 0.80 24.96 -13.29
CA PHE A 12 1.61 25.62 -14.31
C PHE A 12 2.72 26.43 -13.64
N ASN A 13 3.89 26.54 -14.30
CA ASN A 13 5.07 27.19 -13.73
C ASN A 13 5.61 28.40 -14.52
N GLY A 14 4.84 28.94 -15.47
CA GLY A 14 5.32 30.01 -16.37
C GLY A 14 5.81 29.50 -17.73
N LYS A 15 6.12 28.20 -17.85
CA LYS A 15 6.66 27.58 -19.07
C LYS A 15 5.79 26.40 -19.54
N LEU A 16 5.39 25.56 -18.60
CA LEU A 16 4.65 24.33 -18.85
C LEU A 16 3.45 24.26 -17.92
N ALA A 17 2.39 23.61 -18.39
CA ALA A 17 1.22 23.23 -17.60
C ALA A 17 1.07 21.72 -17.60
N TRP A 18 0.61 21.15 -16.49
CA TRP A 18 0.37 19.72 -16.34
C TRP A 18 -0.92 19.48 -15.57
N GLY A 19 -1.58 18.40 -15.92
CA GLY A 19 -2.74 17.85 -15.25
C GLY A 19 -2.54 16.37 -15.02
N MET A 20 -3.53 15.71 -14.44
CA MET A 20 -3.46 14.28 -14.19
C MET A 20 -4.85 13.68 -14.15
N THR A 21 -4.95 12.43 -14.60
CA THR A 21 -6.18 11.63 -14.52
C THR A 21 -5.87 10.25 -13.94
N MET A 22 -6.87 9.62 -13.32
CA MET A 22 -6.73 8.26 -12.80
C MET A 22 -6.48 7.28 -13.95
N VAL A 23 -5.36 6.56 -13.92
CA VAL A 23 -5.06 5.55 -14.96
C VAL A 23 -5.86 4.26 -14.74
N LEU A 24 -6.32 4.01 -13.51
CA LEU A 24 -6.99 2.76 -13.10
C LEU A 24 -6.17 1.50 -13.42
N GLY A 25 -4.84 1.65 -13.47
CA GLY A 25 -3.91 0.55 -13.69
C GLY A 25 -3.84 -0.36 -12.46
N ASP A 26 -3.58 -1.64 -12.71
CA ASP A 26 -3.36 -2.61 -11.65
C ASP A 26 -2.01 -2.37 -10.98
N ASN A 27 -2.05 -2.09 -9.68
CA ASN A 27 -0.87 -1.84 -8.84
C ASN A 27 -0.91 -2.64 -7.53
N GLN A 28 -1.72 -3.71 -7.50
CA GLN A 28 -1.99 -4.51 -6.31
C GLN A 28 -2.15 -5.99 -6.68
N ASP A 29 -1.34 -6.85 -6.04
CA ASP A 29 -1.49 -8.29 -6.17
C ASP A 29 -2.01 -8.90 -4.86
N LEU A 30 -2.84 -9.94 -4.99
CA LEU A 30 -3.28 -10.77 -3.87
C LEU A 30 -2.66 -12.17 -3.99
N TYR A 31 -2.06 -12.63 -2.90
CA TYR A 31 -1.47 -13.96 -2.78
C TYR A 31 -2.27 -14.81 -1.80
N LEU A 32 -2.59 -16.04 -2.22
CA LEU A 32 -3.23 -17.01 -1.35
C LEU A 32 -2.17 -17.86 -0.64
N GLU A 33 -1.92 -17.55 0.62
CA GLU A 33 -0.89 -18.17 1.45
C GLU A 33 -1.45 -19.35 2.23
N GLN A 34 -0.81 -20.51 2.20
CA GLN A 34 -1.16 -21.60 3.13
C GLN A 34 -0.63 -21.26 4.51
N LEU A 35 -1.49 -21.29 5.51
CA LEU A 35 -1.18 -20.89 6.88
C LEU A 35 -1.22 -22.07 7.84
N ARG A 36 -0.31 -22.04 8.81
CA ARG A 36 -0.28 -22.98 9.92
C ARG A 36 0.12 -22.28 11.21
N ARG A 37 -0.69 -22.45 12.25
CA ARG A 37 -0.36 -21.95 13.60
C ARG A 37 0.35 -23.05 14.39
N GLN A 38 1.44 -22.68 15.08
CA GLN A 38 2.17 -23.55 16.01
C GLN A 38 2.45 -22.76 17.29
N GLY A 39 1.75 -23.11 18.37
CA GLY A 39 1.72 -22.30 19.59
C GLY A 39 1.20 -20.88 19.29
N ASN A 40 1.95 -19.87 19.71
CA ASN A 40 1.59 -18.47 19.50
C ASN A 40 2.07 -17.89 18.16
N ARG A 41 2.79 -18.68 17.34
CA ARG A 41 3.35 -18.21 16.07
C ARG A 41 2.53 -18.65 14.87
N LEU A 42 2.46 -17.77 13.87
CA LEU A 42 1.86 -18.05 12.58
C LEU A 42 2.93 -18.26 11.52
N TYR A 43 2.79 -19.33 10.75
CA TYR A 43 3.69 -19.72 9.64
C TYR A 43 2.92 -19.73 8.33
N TYR A 44 3.64 -19.50 7.23
CA TYR A 44 3.15 -19.65 5.86
C TYR A 44 4.04 -20.61 5.07
N LEU A 45 3.49 -21.30 4.08
CA LEU A 45 4.26 -22.21 3.23
C LEU A 45 4.88 -21.44 2.06
N ALA A 46 6.21 -21.39 2.01
CA ALA A 46 6.96 -20.79 0.91
C ALA A 46 8.04 -21.75 0.42
N ASP A 47 8.03 -22.01 -0.88
CA ASP A 47 9.00 -22.87 -1.58
C ASP A 47 9.13 -24.26 -0.92
N GLY A 48 7.97 -24.84 -0.55
CA GLY A 48 7.87 -26.14 0.12
C GLY A 48 8.26 -26.15 1.60
N LYS A 49 8.61 -25.00 2.19
CA LYS A 49 9.04 -24.88 3.59
C LYS A 49 8.12 -23.95 4.38
N TRP A 50 7.84 -24.32 5.63
CA TRP A 50 7.09 -23.46 6.53
C TRP A 50 8.00 -22.36 7.07
N GLN A 51 7.68 -21.11 6.76
CA GLN A 51 8.41 -19.93 7.20
C GLN A 51 7.54 -19.13 8.19
N PRO A 52 8.13 -18.57 9.27
CA PRO A 52 7.37 -17.73 10.20
C PRO A 52 6.94 -16.43 9.50
N THR A 53 5.72 -15.98 9.80
CA THR A 53 5.32 -14.61 9.46
C THR A 53 6.14 -13.60 10.27
N ARG A 54 6.39 -12.42 9.70
CA ARG A 54 6.89 -11.27 10.45
C ARG A 54 5.73 -10.68 11.25
N GLU A 55 5.95 -10.44 12.53
CA GLU A 55 4.92 -9.90 13.43
C GLU A 55 5.21 -8.42 13.73
N ARG A 56 4.20 -7.58 13.59
CA ARG A 56 4.22 -6.18 14.00
C ARG A 56 3.07 -5.93 14.98
N GLN A 57 3.39 -5.48 16.18
CA GLN A 57 2.38 -5.15 17.19
C GLN A 57 1.94 -3.70 17.03
N GLU A 58 0.64 -3.50 16.86
CA GLU A 58 0.02 -2.19 16.76
C GLU A 58 -0.85 -1.93 17.98
N THR A 59 -0.76 -0.74 18.55
CA THR A 59 -1.58 -0.32 19.70
C THR A 59 -2.48 0.84 19.29
N PHE A 60 -3.79 0.62 19.35
CA PHE A 60 -4.80 1.62 19.07
C PHE A 60 -5.32 2.23 20.37
N PHE A 61 -5.08 3.53 20.54
CA PHE A 61 -5.60 4.28 21.69
C PHE A 61 -7.03 4.75 21.41
N ILE A 62 -7.96 4.38 22.28
CA ILE A 62 -9.37 4.69 22.15
C ILE A 62 -9.77 5.67 23.25
N LYS A 63 -10.32 6.82 22.88
CA LYS A 63 -10.75 7.84 23.82
C LYS A 63 -11.76 7.24 24.82
N GLY A 64 -11.44 7.30 26.11
CA GLY A 64 -12.30 6.80 27.19
C GLY A 64 -12.32 5.28 27.35
N GLN A 65 -11.46 4.53 26.67
CA GLN A 65 -11.39 3.07 26.79
C GLN A 65 -9.94 2.58 26.95
N ARG A 66 -9.77 1.29 27.25
CA ARG A 66 -8.44 0.67 27.27
C ARG A 66 -7.89 0.56 25.83
N PRO A 67 -6.58 0.71 25.61
CA PRO A 67 -5.99 0.51 24.30
C PRO A 67 -6.23 -0.91 23.77
N ILE A 68 -6.46 -1.03 22.47
CA ILE A 68 -6.54 -2.32 21.78
C ILE A 68 -5.16 -2.63 21.19
N ARG A 69 -4.68 -3.86 21.38
CA ARG A 69 -3.44 -4.35 20.77
C ARG A 69 -3.77 -5.38 19.71
N GLU A 70 -3.26 -5.17 18.50
CA GLU A 70 -3.42 -6.08 17.38
C GLU A 70 -2.04 -6.54 16.89
N VAL A 71 -1.95 -7.79 16.45
CA VAL A 71 -0.74 -8.32 15.80
C VAL A 71 -1.00 -8.38 14.30
N ILE A 72 -0.23 -7.61 13.55
CA ILE A 72 -0.20 -7.66 12.09
C ILE A 72 0.85 -8.68 11.67
N HIS A 73 0.42 -9.66 10.89
CA HIS A 73 1.28 -10.71 10.33
C HIS A 73 1.61 -10.39 8.86
N GLU A 74 2.88 -10.43 8.50
CA GLU A 74 3.38 -10.18 7.14
C GLU A 74 4.10 -11.43 6.60
N THR A 75 3.83 -11.80 5.35
CA THR A 75 4.59 -12.81 4.59
C THR A 75 5.59 -12.11 3.67
N ARG A 76 6.34 -12.88 2.86
CA ARG A 76 7.18 -12.30 1.80
C ARG A 76 6.41 -11.47 0.76
N HIS A 77 5.10 -11.67 0.64
CA HIS A 77 4.25 -10.95 -0.29
C HIS A 77 3.50 -9.78 0.36
N GLY A 78 3.73 -9.52 1.66
CA GLY A 78 3.14 -8.39 2.38
C GLY A 78 2.19 -8.80 3.51
N PRO A 79 1.42 -7.84 4.07
CA PRO A 79 0.52 -8.08 5.20
C PRO A 79 -0.62 -9.03 4.86
N LEU A 80 -0.95 -9.91 5.81
CA LEU A 80 -2.14 -10.75 5.77
C LEU A 80 -3.39 -9.92 6.10
N LEU A 81 -4.40 -9.99 5.24
CA LEU A 81 -5.68 -9.29 5.38
C LEU A 81 -6.70 -10.05 6.26
N ASN A 82 -6.33 -11.22 6.78
CA ASN A 82 -7.24 -12.11 7.52
C ASN A 82 -7.94 -11.45 8.70
N SER A 83 -7.26 -10.59 9.47
CA SER A 83 -7.87 -9.89 10.61
C SER A 83 -8.93 -8.88 10.16
N ALA A 84 -8.73 -8.21 9.03
CA ALA A 84 -9.68 -7.25 8.47
C ALA A 84 -10.92 -7.92 7.86
N LEU A 85 -10.79 -9.19 7.45
CA LEU A 85 -11.86 -10.01 6.85
C LEU A 85 -12.54 -10.96 7.85
N GLY A 86 -12.19 -10.88 9.13
CA GLY A 86 -12.67 -11.81 10.17
C GLY A 86 -14.14 -11.63 10.53
N GLU A 87 -14.49 -10.47 11.11
CA GLU A 87 -15.89 -10.13 11.43
C GLU A 87 -16.51 -9.31 10.30
N ARG A 88 -17.69 -9.73 9.85
CA ARG A 88 -18.45 -9.00 8.83
C ARG A 88 -19.04 -7.72 9.45
N LYS A 89 -18.50 -6.56 9.05
CA LYS A 89 -18.91 -5.22 9.48
C LYS A 89 -19.94 -4.57 8.55
N ASN A 90 -20.06 -5.01 7.30
CA ASN A 90 -21.07 -4.51 6.38
C ASN A 90 -21.49 -5.57 5.33
N ILE A 91 -22.56 -5.28 4.59
CA ILE A 91 -23.14 -6.21 3.62
C ILE A 91 -22.24 -6.49 2.40
N LEU A 92 -21.31 -5.60 2.07
CA LEU A 92 -20.38 -5.75 0.96
C LEU A 92 -19.18 -6.65 1.31
N GLN A 93 -18.94 -6.91 2.59
CA GLN A 93 -17.88 -7.81 3.01
C GLN A 93 -18.26 -9.28 2.76
N PRO A 94 -17.30 -10.11 2.30
CA PRO A 94 -17.50 -11.55 2.13
C PRO A 94 -17.91 -12.22 3.43
N LEU A 95 -18.57 -13.37 3.33
CA LEU A 95 -18.83 -14.21 4.50
C LEU A 95 -17.50 -14.71 5.09
N PRO A 96 -17.36 -14.75 6.43
CA PRO A 96 -16.17 -15.28 7.07
C PRO A 96 -15.89 -16.72 6.62
N LEU A 97 -14.71 -16.95 6.07
CA LEU A 97 -14.25 -18.28 5.68
C LEU A 97 -13.19 -18.76 6.67
N LYS A 98 -13.43 -19.90 7.32
CA LYS A 98 -12.37 -20.63 8.03
C LYS A 98 -11.69 -21.56 7.05
N SER A 99 -10.53 -21.13 6.54
CA SER A 99 -9.66 -21.95 5.70
C SER A 99 -8.28 -22.07 6.33
N GLY A 100 -7.50 -23.05 5.88
CA GLY A 100 -6.05 -23.09 6.14
C GLY A 100 -5.26 -22.08 5.32
N TYR A 101 -5.90 -21.04 4.77
CA TYR A 101 -5.29 -20.06 3.89
C TYR A 101 -5.49 -18.62 4.37
N GLY A 102 -4.62 -17.73 3.94
CA GLY A 102 -4.75 -16.28 4.13
C GLY A 102 -4.49 -15.52 2.84
N LEU A 103 -4.96 -14.27 2.80
CA LEU A 103 -4.74 -13.35 1.70
C LEU A 103 -3.64 -12.38 2.09
N ALA A 104 -2.48 -12.49 1.44
CA ALA A 104 -1.42 -11.49 1.54
C ALA A 104 -1.60 -10.44 0.44
N TYR A 105 -1.38 -9.18 0.79
CA TYR A 105 -1.52 -8.04 -0.11
C TYR A 105 -0.16 -7.43 -0.45
N ARG A 106 0.13 -7.32 -1.74
CA ARG A 106 1.32 -6.67 -2.27
C ARG A 106 0.94 -5.42 -3.05
N SER A 107 1.68 -4.33 -2.84
CA SER A 107 1.56 -3.13 -3.67
C SER A 107 2.89 -2.43 -3.84
N ILE A 108 3.06 -1.73 -4.97
CA ILE A 108 4.23 -0.90 -5.27
C ILE A 108 4.45 0.22 -4.24
N GLN A 109 3.41 0.62 -3.50
CA GLN A 109 3.51 1.65 -2.45
C GLN A 109 4.37 1.23 -1.26
N GLN A 110 4.74 -0.05 -1.16
CA GLN A 110 5.62 -0.56 -0.11
C GLN A 110 7.11 -0.43 -0.48
N GLU A 111 7.44 0.03 -1.69
CA GLU A 111 8.80 0.26 -2.17
C GLU A 111 9.25 1.71 -1.94
N ALA A 112 10.57 1.95 -1.97
CA ALA A 112 11.10 3.30 -1.89
C ALA A 112 10.67 4.12 -3.12
N ASP A 113 10.23 5.34 -2.91
CA ASP A 113 9.59 6.17 -3.92
C ASP A 113 10.19 7.59 -3.95
N LYS A 114 10.23 8.19 -5.16
CA LYS A 114 10.77 9.53 -5.43
C LYS A 114 9.71 10.51 -5.94
N THR A 115 8.44 10.24 -5.66
CA THR A 115 7.33 11.04 -6.21
C THR A 115 7.40 12.50 -5.79
N LEU A 116 7.81 12.78 -4.55
CA LEU A 116 7.94 14.17 -4.10
C LEU A 116 9.04 14.92 -4.86
N ASP A 117 10.20 14.28 -5.04
CA ASP A 117 11.28 14.84 -5.85
C ASP A 117 10.82 15.05 -7.31
N GLY A 118 10.11 14.07 -7.88
CA GLY A 118 9.52 14.17 -9.21
C GLY A 118 8.57 15.36 -9.37
N PHE A 119 7.68 15.62 -8.39
CA PHE A 119 6.82 16.80 -8.43
C PHE A 119 7.60 18.12 -8.24
N PHE A 120 8.66 18.12 -7.43
CA PHE A 120 9.52 19.30 -7.28
C PHE A 120 10.29 19.61 -8.56
N ASP A 121 10.82 18.59 -9.24
CA ASP A 121 11.56 18.75 -10.48
C ASP A 121 10.62 19.13 -11.63
N LEU A 122 9.44 18.51 -11.71
CA LEU A 122 8.39 18.90 -12.66
C LEU A 122 7.99 20.36 -12.49
N SER A 123 7.86 20.84 -11.25
CA SER A 123 7.52 22.24 -10.97
C SER A 123 8.57 23.23 -11.47
N ARG A 124 9.83 22.80 -11.66
CA ARG A 124 10.95 23.63 -12.15
C ARG A 124 11.30 23.39 -13.62
N ALA A 125 10.69 22.38 -14.26
CA ALA A 125 10.96 22.00 -15.63
C ALA A 125 10.66 23.15 -16.61
N LYS A 126 11.56 23.36 -17.58
CA LYS A 126 11.44 24.41 -18.58
C LYS A 126 11.13 23.87 -19.97
N THR A 127 11.32 22.58 -20.20
CA THR A 127 11.07 21.90 -21.48
C THR A 127 10.26 20.62 -21.26
N ILE A 128 9.61 20.14 -22.32
CA ILE A 128 8.80 18.91 -22.26
C ILE A 128 9.66 17.70 -21.91
N GLU A 129 10.91 17.65 -22.36
CA GLU A 129 11.84 16.55 -22.07
C GLU A 129 12.16 16.51 -20.57
N GLN A 130 12.45 17.65 -19.95
CA GLN A 130 12.67 17.74 -18.51
C GLN A 130 11.42 17.35 -17.71
N ALA A 131 10.24 17.77 -18.18
CA ALA A 131 8.98 17.40 -17.56
C ALA A 131 8.74 15.89 -17.67
N PHE A 132 9.00 15.30 -18.83
CA PHE A 132 8.87 13.87 -19.05
C PHE A 132 9.84 13.06 -18.19
N ASP A 133 11.10 13.50 -18.06
CA ASP A 133 12.06 12.83 -17.19
C ASP A 133 11.63 12.90 -15.71
N ALA A 134 11.13 14.06 -15.26
CA ALA A 134 10.64 14.24 -13.90
C ALA A 134 9.42 13.37 -13.59
N THR A 135 8.48 13.21 -14.54
CA THR A 135 7.28 12.41 -14.30
C THR A 135 7.55 10.91 -14.17
N ARG A 136 8.68 10.40 -14.69
CA ARG A 136 9.07 8.98 -14.53
C ARG A 136 9.38 8.57 -13.09
N GLU A 137 9.67 9.56 -12.24
CA GLU A 137 9.92 9.36 -10.81
C GLU A 137 8.62 9.44 -9.97
N ILE A 138 7.49 9.83 -10.57
CA ILE A 138 6.17 9.89 -9.92
C ILE A 138 5.51 8.51 -9.99
N ARG A 139 5.50 7.77 -8.86
CA ARG A 139 4.97 6.39 -8.79
C ARG A 139 4.01 6.13 -7.64
N ALA A 140 3.95 7.02 -6.64
CA ALA A 140 3.09 6.85 -5.46
C ALA A 140 1.60 6.82 -5.80
N MET A 141 1.22 7.40 -6.95
CA MET A 141 -0.14 7.47 -7.44
C MET A 141 -0.21 6.94 -8.88
N PRO A 142 -1.11 5.99 -9.19
CA PRO A 142 -1.29 5.49 -10.55
C PRO A 142 -2.07 6.53 -11.37
N LEU A 143 -1.35 7.42 -12.03
CA LEU A 143 -1.90 8.56 -12.77
C LEU A 143 -1.36 8.61 -14.20
N ASN A 144 -2.20 9.05 -15.13
CA ASN A 144 -1.73 9.65 -16.39
C ASN A 144 -1.30 11.08 -16.08
N ILE A 145 -0.17 11.52 -16.62
CA ILE A 145 0.36 12.88 -16.51
C ILE A 145 0.72 13.38 -17.90
#